data_AF-F2EA39-F1
#
_entry.id   AF-F2EA39-F1
#
_cell.length_a   1.000
_cell.length_b   1.000
_cell.length_c   1.000
_cell.angle_alpha   90.00
_cell.angle_beta   90.00
_cell.angle_gamma   90.00
#
_symmetry.space_group_name_H-M   'P 1'
#
loop_
_entity.id
_entity.type
_entity.pdbx_description
1 polymer ?
#
loop_
_entity_poly.entity_id
_entity_poly.type
_entity_poly.pdbx_seq_one_letter_code
_entity_poly.pdbx_strand_id
1 'polypeptide(L)'
;MTSATAGALPFVEALSAKGERTFTDQEFPPDDRSLYVDPRNPPLKLQVVSEWMRPSDIAKETSISSQPCLFSGSVNSSDVCQGRLGDCWFLSAVVVLTEMSRISEVIITPAYNEEGIYTIRFCIQAGT
;
A
#
# COMPACT_ATOMS: atom_id res chain seq x y z
N MET A 1 -22.73 12.12 1.48
CA MET A 1 -21.88 11.42 2.45
C MET A 1 -21.74 9.98 1.97
N THR A 2 -20.80 9.72 1.07
CA THR A 2 -20.52 8.37 0.56
C THR A 2 -19.54 7.69 1.51
N SER A 3 -19.93 6.52 2.00
CA SER A 3 -19.27 5.76 3.07
C SER A 3 -17.80 5.43 2.75
N ALA A 4 -16.92 5.59 3.73
CA ALA A 4 -15.45 5.54 3.67
C ALA A 4 -14.84 4.15 3.40
N THR A 5 -15.61 3.21 2.83
CA THR A 5 -15.28 1.79 2.91
C THR A 5 -15.68 0.99 1.67
N ALA A 6 -16.34 1.61 0.67
CA ALA A 6 -17.00 0.89 -0.43
C ALA A 6 -16.13 -0.13 -1.19
N GLY A 7 -14.83 0.13 -1.39
CA GLY A 7 -13.93 -0.79 -2.10
C GLY A 7 -13.47 -1.99 -1.26
N ALA A 8 -13.33 -1.81 0.06
CA ALA A 8 -12.73 -2.78 0.96
C ALA A 8 -13.76 -3.53 1.85
N LEU A 9 -14.99 -3.01 1.98
CA LEU A 9 -16.05 -3.59 2.82
C LEU A 9 -16.26 -5.09 2.65
N PRO A 10 -16.39 -5.62 1.41
CA PRO A 10 -16.71 -7.03 1.24
C PRO A 10 -15.62 -7.93 1.83
N PHE A 11 -14.36 -7.48 1.78
CA PHE A 11 -13.23 -8.21 2.33
C PHE A 11 -13.18 -8.10 3.85
N VAL A 12 -13.47 -6.92 4.41
CA VAL A 12 -13.53 -6.72 5.87
C VAL A 12 -14.64 -7.58 6.48
N GLU A 13 -15.82 -7.61 5.86
CA GLU A 13 -16.93 -8.48 6.29
C GLU A 13 -16.55 -9.97 6.21
N ALA A 14 -15.87 -10.38 5.13
CA ALA A 14 -15.40 -11.75 4.97
C ALA A 14 -14.33 -12.15 6.01
N LEU A 15 -13.43 -11.24 6.39
CA LEU A 15 -12.45 -11.47 7.46
C LEU A 15 -13.14 -11.67 8.81
N SER A 16 -14.07 -10.76 9.13
CA SER A 16 -14.85 -10.83 10.38
C SER A 16 -15.62 -12.15 10.48
N ALA A 17 -16.26 -12.59 9.39
CA ALA A 17 -16.97 -13.86 9.33
C ALA A 17 -16.07 -15.09 9.56
N LYS A 18 -14.77 -14.99 9.23
CA LYS A 18 -13.75 -16.03 9.49
C LYS A 18 -13.11 -15.93 10.88
N GLY A 19 -13.39 -14.87 11.63
CA GLY A 19 -12.72 -14.57 12.91
C GLY A 19 -11.28 -14.04 12.74
N GLU A 20 -10.93 -13.59 11.54
CA GLU A 20 -9.64 -12.98 11.24
C GLU A 20 -9.69 -11.47 11.51
N ARG A 21 -8.56 -10.91 11.95
CA ARG A 21 -8.44 -9.47 12.26
C ARG A 21 -7.66 -8.69 11.22
N THR A 22 -6.91 -9.36 10.35
CA THR A 22 -6.04 -8.73 9.37
C THR A 22 -6.14 -9.45 8.04
N PHE A 23 -6.17 -8.67 6.97
CA PHE A 23 -6.22 -9.16 5.61
C PHE A 23 -4.84 -9.60 5.13
N THR A 24 -4.74 -10.76 4.51
CA THR A 24 -3.56 -11.21 3.77
C THR A 24 -3.98 -11.60 2.36
N ASP A 25 -3.44 -10.89 1.37
CA ASP A 25 -3.69 -11.18 -0.04
C ASP A 25 -3.06 -12.53 -0.41
N GLN A 26 -3.88 -13.45 -0.91
CA GLN A 26 -3.41 -14.78 -1.32
C GLN A 26 -2.86 -14.79 -2.75
N GLU A 27 -3.24 -13.81 -3.57
CA GLU A 27 -2.74 -13.63 -4.93
C GLU A 27 -1.42 -12.83 -4.93
N PHE A 28 -1.20 -12.03 -3.89
CA PHE A 28 0.04 -11.28 -3.66
C PHE A 28 0.57 -11.48 -2.22
N PRO A 29 1.07 -12.68 -1.88
CA PRO A 29 1.47 -13.03 -0.53
C PRO A 29 2.72 -12.26 -0.06
N PRO A 30 2.92 -12.04 1.24
CA PRO A 30 4.10 -11.35 1.78
C PRO A 30 5.34 -12.27 1.79
N ASP A 31 5.77 -12.72 0.62
CA ASP A 31 6.95 -13.57 0.43
C ASP A 31 7.70 -13.23 -0.87
N ASP A 32 8.80 -13.94 -1.13
CA ASP A 32 9.70 -13.71 -2.26
C ASP A 32 9.01 -13.78 -3.63
N ARG A 33 7.88 -14.48 -3.75
CA ARG A 33 7.12 -14.59 -5.01
C ARG A 33 6.47 -13.27 -5.41
N SER A 34 6.20 -12.40 -4.45
CA SER A 34 5.64 -11.06 -4.67
C SER A 34 6.73 -10.00 -4.87
N LEU A 35 7.94 -10.25 -4.38
CA LEU A 35 9.07 -9.32 -4.52
C LEU A 35 9.88 -9.54 -5.80
N TYR A 36 9.99 -10.79 -6.26
CA TYR A 36 10.88 -11.17 -7.36
C TYR A 36 10.15 -11.87 -8.50
N VAL A 37 10.55 -11.55 -9.73
CA VAL A 37 10.12 -12.29 -10.92
C VAL A 37 10.69 -13.73 -10.92
N ASP A 38 11.97 -13.89 -10.54
CA ASP A 38 12.58 -15.18 -10.27
C ASP A 38 13.20 -15.18 -8.87
N PRO A 39 12.50 -15.74 -7.86
CA PRO A 39 13.00 -15.83 -6.49
C PRO A 39 14.33 -16.56 -6.35
N ARG A 40 14.73 -17.40 -7.32
CA ARG A 40 16.01 -18.14 -7.28
C ARG A 40 17.19 -17.30 -7.73
N ASN A 41 16.94 -16.14 -8.35
CA ASN A 41 17.97 -15.22 -8.82
C ASN A 41 17.59 -13.76 -8.51
N PRO A 42 17.52 -13.39 -7.22
CA PRO A 42 17.07 -12.07 -6.81
C PRO A 42 18.11 -10.99 -7.14
N PRO A 43 17.70 -9.80 -7.63
CA PRO A 43 18.62 -8.69 -7.88
C PRO A 43 19.36 -8.29 -6.60
N LEU A 44 20.69 -8.13 -6.67
CA LEU A 44 21.55 -7.77 -5.53
C LEU A 44 21.04 -6.57 -4.72
N LYS A 45 20.51 -5.54 -5.39
CA LYS A 45 19.98 -4.33 -4.75
C LYS A 45 18.80 -4.57 -3.81
N LEU A 46 18.06 -5.68 -4.02
CA LEU A 46 16.87 -6.07 -3.27
C LEU A 46 17.14 -7.17 -2.23
N GLN A 47 18.34 -7.75 -2.19
CA GLN A 47 18.73 -8.76 -1.19
C GLN A 47 18.91 -8.17 0.22
N VAL A 48 18.69 -6.86 0.38
CA VAL A 48 18.69 -6.19 1.69
C VAL A 48 17.34 -6.26 2.40
N VAL A 49 16.29 -6.72 1.73
CA VAL A 49 14.95 -6.87 2.32
C VAL A 49 14.97 -8.10 3.23
N SER A 50 14.68 -7.90 4.52
CA SER A 50 14.69 -8.97 5.53
C SER A 50 13.30 -9.51 5.85
N GLU A 51 12.26 -8.68 5.77
CA GLU A 51 10.91 -9.03 6.22
C GLU A 51 9.81 -8.13 5.63
N TRP A 52 8.58 -8.64 5.69
CA TRP A 52 7.37 -7.90 5.35
C TRP A 52 6.68 -7.44 6.64
N MET A 53 6.48 -6.13 6.80
CA MET A 53 5.89 -5.56 8.01
C MET A 53 4.67 -4.70 7.69
N ARG A 54 3.71 -4.65 8.62
CA ARG A 54 2.60 -3.68 8.57
C ARG A 54 3.05 -2.33 9.14
N PRO A 55 2.42 -1.21 8.75
CA PRO A 55 2.75 0.11 9.29
C PRO A 55 2.71 0.18 10.82
N SER A 56 1.79 -0.54 11.47
CA SER A 56 1.68 -0.64 12.92
C SER A 56 2.88 -1.32 13.57
N ASP A 57 3.52 -2.27 12.89
CA ASP A 57 4.66 -3.00 13.43
C ASP A 57 5.95 -2.21 13.22
N ILE A 58 6.07 -1.52 12.08
CA ILE A 58 7.15 -0.54 11.84
C ILE A 58 7.13 0.57 12.90
N ALA A 59 5.95 1.13 13.21
CA ALA A 59 5.83 2.18 14.21
C ALA A 59 6.27 1.72 15.61
N LYS A 60 5.93 0.47 15.99
CA LYS A 60 6.39 -0.15 17.25
C LYS A 60 7.90 -0.35 17.27
N GLU A 61 8.46 -0.91 16.20
CA GLU A 61 9.91 -1.21 16.12
C GLU A 61 10.75 0.07 16.14
N THR A 62 10.32 1.09 15.38
CA THR A 62 11.01 2.38 15.30
C THR A 62 10.72 3.31 16.48
N SER A 63 9.93 2.85 17.47
CA SER A 63 9.52 3.63 18.65
C SER A 63 8.84 4.96 18.29
N ILE A 64 8.11 4.99 17.17
CA ILE A 64 7.29 6.14 16.77
C ILE A 64 6.03 6.15 17.65
N SER A 65 5.82 7.25 18.38
CA SER A 65 4.68 7.39 19.31
C SER A 65 3.35 7.69 18.61
N SER A 66 3.39 8.10 17.34
CA SER A 66 2.20 8.40 16.54
C SER A 66 1.59 7.13 15.96
N GLN A 67 0.25 7.05 16.01
CA GLN A 67 -0.47 6.00 15.31
C GLN A 67 -0.29 6.15 13.79
N PRO A 68 -0.14 5.04 13.04
CA PRO A 68 -0.10 5.10 11.59
C PRO A 68 -1.36 5.77 11.03
N CYS A 69 -1.18 6.56 9.98
CA CYS A 69 -2.27 7.16 9.24
C CYS A 69 -2.01 7.00 7.74
N LEU A 70 -3.07 7.05 6.94
CA LEU A 70 -2.92 7.04 5.48
C LEU A 70 -2.52 8.41 4.95
N PHE A 71 -3.12 9.47 5.48
CA PHE A 71 -2.78 10.87 5.18
C PHE A 71 -2.73 11.67 6.48
N SER A 72 -1.63 12.39 6.71
CA SER A 72 -1.47 13.29 7.85
C SER A 72 -1.81 14.72 7.43
N GLY A 73 -3.10 15.02 7.28
CA GLY A 73 -3.57 16.31 6.78
C GLY A 73 -3.64 16.35 5.26
N SER A 74 -3.24 17.49 4.67
CA SER A 74 -3.21 17.65 3.21
C SER A 74 -2.06 16.87 2.60
N VAL A 75 -2.32 16.13 1.52
CA VAL A 75 -1.29 15.37 0.81
C VAL A 75 -0.34 16.31 0.07
N ASN A 76 0.96 16.06 0.17
CA ASN A 76 2.01 16.87 -0.45
C ASN A 76 2.99 16.00 -1.26
N SER A 77 3.66 16.56 -2.26
CA SER A 77 4.74 15.87 -2.97
C SER A 77 5.88 15.42 -2.06
N SER A 78 6.14 16.12 -0.95
CA SER A 78 7.13 15.72 0.05
C SER A 78 6.81 14.43 0.78
N ASP A 79 5.56 13.95 0.71
CA ASP A 79 5.14 12.69 1.32
C ASP A 79 5.66 11.47 0.53
N VAL A 80 6.14 11.67 -0.70
CA VAL A 80 6.63 10.61 -1.58
C VAL A 80 8.15 10.60 -1.62
N CYS A 81 8.75 9.59 -0.99
CA CYS A 81 10.19 9.38 -0.98
C CYS A 81 10.56 8.07 -1.70
N GLN A 82 11.61 8.11 -2.54
CA GLN A 82 12.06 6.94 -3.28
C GLN A 82 12.83 5.95 -2.40
N GLY A 83 12.45 4.68 -2.48
CA GLY A 83 13.19 3.55 -1.92
C GLY A 83 14.26 2.98 -2.85
N ARG A 84 14.63 1.71 -2.65
CA ARG A 84 15.72 1.05 -3.39
C ARG A 84 15.30 0.40 -4.72
N LEU A 85 14.00 0.41 -5.05
CA LEU A 85 13.46 -0.39 -6.16
C LEU A 85 13.88 0.15 -7.54
N GLY A 86 14.05 1.47 -7.69
CA GLY A 86 14.43 2.09 -8.97
C GLY A 86 13.23 2.38 -9.88
N ASP A 87 12.07 2.57 -9.28
CA ASP A 87 10.76 2.85 -9.86
C ASP A 87 10.45 4.36 -9.84
N CYS A 88 11.47 5.21 -9.96
CA CYS A 88 11.33 6.67 -9.92
C CYS A 88 10.32 7.21 -10.94
N TRP A 89 10.19 6.54 -12.10
CA TRP A 89 9.21 6.86 -13.14
C TRP A 89 7.77 6.73 -12.62
N PHE A 90 7.50 5.73 -11.78
CA PHE A 90 6.19 5.51 -11.16
C PHE A 90 5.94 6.52 -10.04
N LEU A 91 6.91 6.71 -9.14
CA LEU A 91 6.80 7.66 -8.04
C LEU A 91 6.63 9.10 -8.54
N SER A 92 7.27 9.47 -9.65
CA SER A 92 7.09 10.78 -10.28
C SER A 92 5.63 11.00 -10.73
N ALA A 93 4.94 9.96 -11.21
CA ALA A 93 3.53 10.05 -11.55
C ALA A 93 2.66 10.23 -10.29
N VAL A 94 3.00 9.55 -9.19
CA VAL A 94 2.32 9.73 -7.89
C VAL A 94 2.49 11.16 -7.37
N VAL A 95 3.70 11.73 -7.44
CA VAL A 95 3.97 13.14 -7.07
C VAL A 95 3.10 14.11 -7.87
N VAL A 96 2.92 13.89 -9.17
CA VAL A 96 2.03 14.73 -9.98
C VAL A 96 0.57 14.62 -9.48
N LEU A 97 0.12 13.43 -9.10
CA LEU A 97 -1.23 13.24 -8.53
C LEU A 97 -1.40 13.97 -7.20
N THR A 98 -0.37 14.05 -6.35
CA THR A 98 -0.45 14.80 -5.09
C THR A 98 -0.50 16.30 -5.35
N GLU A 99 0.36 16.83 -6.22
CA GLU A 99 0.38 18.26 -6.59
C GLU A 99 -0.92 18.73 -7.24
N MET A 100 -1.52 17.87 -8.08
CA MET A 100 -2.81 18.17 -8.72
C MET A 100 -4.02 17.93 -7.80
N SER A 101 -3.83 17.49 -6.55
CA SER A 101 -4.92 17.12 -5.63
C SER A 101 -5.83 16.01 -6.16
N ARG A 102 -5.28 15.07 -6.95
CA ARG A 102 -6.00 13.97 -7.61
C ARG A 102 -5.72 12.59 -7.02
N ILE A 103 -4.91 12.50 -5.97
CA ILE A 103 -4.56 11.23 -5.33
C ILE A 103 -5.79 10.46 -4.80
N SER A 104 -6.83 11.17 -4.38
CA SER A 104 -8.12 10.60 -3.95
C SER A 104 -8.94 9.97 -5.08
N GLU A 105 -8.62 10.26 -6.35
CA GLU A 105 -9.22 9.57 -7.50
C GLU A 105 -8.64 8.16 -7.69
N VAL A 106 -7.45 7.91 -7.13
CA VAL A 106 -6.71 6.64 -7.24
C VAL A 106 -6.86 5.81 -5.97
N ILE A 107 -6.75 6.43 -4.79
CA ILE A 107 -6.87 5.74 -3.51
C ILE A 107 -8.34 5.72 -3.08
N ILE A 108 -8.97 4.55 -3.13
CA ILE A 108 -10.40 4.37 -2.87
C ILE A 108 -10.69 4.22 -1.38
N THR A 109 -9.78 3.62 -0.61
CA THR A 109 -9.83 3.57 0.86
C THR A 109 -9.20 4.85 1.41
N PRO A 110 -9.98 5.85 1.87
CA PRO A 110 -9.45 7.19 2.14
C PRO A 110 -8.87 7.35 3.56
N ALA A 111 -9.00 6.33 4.39
CA ALA A 111 -8.61 6.35 5.80
C ALA A 111 -7.70 5.17 6.15
N TYR A 112 -6.99 5.29 7.27
CA TYR A 112 -6.26 4.16 7.83
C TYR A 112 -7.24 3.02 8.19
N ASN A 113 -6.83 1.79 7.88
CA ASN A 113 -7.64 0.59 8.03
C ASN A 113 -6.86 -0.43 8.87
N GLU A 114 -7.37 -0.77 10.06
CA GLU A 114 -6.70 -1.69 10.99
C GLU A 114 -6.66 -3.12 10.47
N GLU A 115 -7.64 -3.51 9.65
CA GLU A 115 -7.68 -4.78 8.94
C GLU A 115 -6.59 -4.85 7.85
N GLY A 116 -5.99 -3.71 7.48
CA GLY A 116 -4.83 -3.66 6.60
C GLY A 116 -5.15 -3.96 5.13
N ILE A 117 -6.36 -3.65 4.68
CA ILE A 117 -6.77 -3.76 3.28
C ILE A 117 -7.06 -2.39 2.66
N TYR A 118 -6.49 -2.15 1.48
CA TYR A 118 -6.63 -0.89 0.75
C TYR A 118 -7.01 -1.18 -0.69
N THR A 119 -7.94 -0.38 -1.22
CA THR A 119 -8.35 -0.46 -2.62
C THR A 119 -7.77 0.73 -3.38
N ILE A 120 -7.13 0.44 -4.52
CA ILE A 120 -6.58 1.44 -5.44
C ILE A 120 -7.11 1.19 -6.84
N ARG A 121 -7.28 2.27 -7.61
CA ARG A 121 -7.76 2.23 -8.99
C ARG A 121 -6.60 2.48 -9.95
N PHE A 122 -6.28 1.50 -10.77
CA PHE A 122 -5.36 1.67 -11.89
C PHE A 122 -6.10 1.90 -13.20
N CYS A 123 -5.54 2.75 -14.05
CA CYS A 123 -5.91 2.81 -15.46
C CYS A 123 -5.02 1.82 -16.22
N ILE A 124 -5.62 0.80 -16.81
CA ILE A 124 -4.91 -0.18 -17.63
C ILE A 124 -5.30 0.10 -19.08
N GLN A 125 -4.34 0.50 -19.90
CA GLN A 125 -4.55 0.54 -21.33
C GLN A 125 -4.61 -0.90 -21.83
N ALA A 126 -5.81 -1.36 -22.19
CA ALA A 126 -5.95 -2.60 -22.93
C ALA A 126 -5.25 -2.39 -24.30
N GLY A 127 -4.12 -3.05 -24.49
CA GLY A 127 -3.45 -3.09 -25.80
C GLY A 127 -4.37 -3.74 -26.84
N THR A 128 -4.34 -3.22 -28.06
CA THR A 128 -4.93 -3.86 -29.24
C THR A 128 -4.06 -5.01 -29.71
#